data_AF-A0A3D4TPQ0-F1
#
_entry.id   AF-A0A3D4TPQ0-F1
#
_cell.length_a   1.000
_cell.length_b   1.000
_cell.length_c   1.000
_cell.angle_alpha   90.00
_cell.angle_beta   90.00
_cell.angle_gamma   90.00
#
_symmetry.space_group_name_H-M   'P 1'
#
loop_
_entity.id
_entity.type
_entity.pdbx_description
1 polymer ?
#
loop_
_entity_poly.entity_id
_entity_poly.type
_entity_poly.pdbx_seq_one_letter_code
_entity_poly.pdbx_strand_id
1 'polypeptide(L)'
;LAIVERIGRLLGHRISLRSTLGKGSVFAVSVALGHADDVIVPAAAPVVASEPSDDSPLQKCRVWSIDDDPHVCAATRALLERWGCQVELADGPQGALEIASALNVPQLLLLD
;
A
#
# COMPACT_ATOMS: atom_id res chain seq x y z
N LEU A 1 -15.83 7.10 13.51
CA LEU A 1 -16.86 6.61 12.55
C LEU A 1 -17.29 7.64 11.50
N ALA A 2 -17.21 8.94 11.75
CA ALA A 2 -17.79 9.98 10.87
C ALA A 2 -17.40 9.87 9.38
N ILE A 3 -16.14 9.53 9.07
CA ILE A 3 -15.68 9.32 7.68
C ILE A 3 -16.40 8.12 7.04
N VAL A 4 -16.43 6.99 7.74
CA VAL A 4 -17.03 5.75 7.27
C VAL A 4 -18.55 5.92 7.10
N GLU A 5 -19.23 6.54 8.06
CA GLU A 5 -20.66 6.86 7.94
C GLU A 5 -20.96 7.77 6.75
N ARG A 6 -20.11 8.78 6.51
CA ARG A 6 -20.25 9.68 5.35
C ARG A 6 -20.12 8.90 4.05
N ILE A 7 -19.09 8.07 3.91
CA ILE A 7 -18.85 7.26 2.71
C ILE A 7 -19.98 6.26 2.51
N GLY A 8 -20.39 5.53 3.56
CA GLY A 8 -21.50 4.59 3.50
C GLY A 8 -22.80 5.27 3.05
N ARG A 9 -23.13 6.44 3.60
CA ARG A 9 -24.30 7.20 3.15
C ARG A 9 -24.19 7.63 1.69
N LEU A 10 -23.02 8.09 1.24
CA LEU A 10 -22.80 8.49 -0.15
C LEU A 10 -22.95 7.32 -1.13
N LEU A 11 -22.51 6.12 -0.74
CA LEU A 11 -22.60 4.90 -1.54
C LEU A 11 -23.94 4.16 -1.36
N GLY A 12 -24.84 4.64 -0.48
CA GLY A 12 -26.08 3.96 -0.14
C GLY A 12 -25.87 2.63 0.60
N HIS A 13 -24.76 2.47 1.31
CA HIS A 13 -24.40 1.27 2.07
C HIS A 13 -24.65 1.48 3.57
N ARG A 14 -25.28 0.49 4.21
CA ARG A 14 -25.60 0.55 5.63
C ARG A 14 -24.41 0.10 6.47
N ILE A 15 -24.04 0.87 7.47
CA ILE A 15 -22.99 0.50 8.43
C ILE A 15 -23.64 0.14 9.77
N SER A 16 -23.13 -0.89 10.43
CA SER A 16 -23.58 -1.32 11.76
C SER A 16 -22.41 -1.71 12.65
N LEU A 17 -22.60 -1.57 13.96
CA LEU A 17 -21.63 -1.91 14.99
C LEU A 17 -22.32 -2.72 16.09
N ARG A 18 -21.70 -3.83 16.50
CA ARG A 18 -22.04 -4.55 17.72
C ARG A 18 -20.80 -4.65 18.59
N SER A 19 -20.88 -4.16 19.82
CA SER A 19 -19.77 -4.25 20.77
C SER A 19 -20.25 -4.84 22.08
N THR A 20 -19.40 -5.63 22.73
CA THR A 20 -19.65 -6.12 24.08
C THR A 20 -18.36 -6.02 24.86
N LEU A 21 -18.42 -5.31 25.99
CA LEU A 21 -17.25 -5.09 26.84
C LEU A 21 -16.60 -6.43 27.21
N GLY A 22 -15.27 -6.51 27.07
CA GLY A 22 -14.51 -7.73 27.31
C GLY A 22 -14.67 -8.84 26.25
N LYS A 23 -15.47 -8.64 25.20
CA LYS A 23 -15.64 -9.59 24.08
C LYS A 23 -15.25 -9.00 22.71
N GLY A 24 -14.95 -7.70 22.67
CA GLY A 24 -14.54 -6.99 21.44
C GLY A 24 -15.70 -6.33 20.70
N SER A 25 -15.42 -5.90 19.48
CA SER A 25 -16.35 -5.14 18.62
C SER A 25 -16.38 -5.72 17.20
N VAL A 26 -17.56 -5.71 16.59
CA VAL A 26 -17.81 -6.14 15.20
C VAL A 26 -18.42 -4.98 14.44
N PHE A 27 -17.72 -4.53 13.41
CA PHE A 27 -18.21 -3.56 12.42
C PHE A 27 -18.64 -4.32 11.17
N ALA A 28 -19.79 -3.95 10.59
CA ALA A 28 -20.31 -4.57 9.38
C ALA A 28 -20.84 -3.51 8.40
N VAL A 29 -20.60 -3.74 7.11
CA VAL A 29 -21.11 -2.94 5.99
C VAL A 29 -22.03 -3.82 5.16
N SER A 30 -23.25 -3.36 4.92
CA SER A 30 -24.22 -4.03 4.05
C SER A 30 -24.24 -3.33 2.69
N VAL A 31 -24.01 -4.13 1.64
CA VAL A 31 -24.05 -3.72 0.23
C VAL A 31 -25.17 -4.46 -0.49
N ALA A 32 -25.67 -3.91 -1.59
CA ALA A 32 -26.60 -4.62 -2.45
C ALA A 32 -25.89 -5.81 -3.11
N LEU A 33 -26.62 -6.90 -3.36
CA LEU A 33 -26.10 -8.01 -4.14
C LEU A 33 -25.93 -7.57 -5.59
N GLY A 34 -24.76 -7.86 -6.18
CA GLY A 34 -24.53 -7.69 -7.61
C GLY A 34 -25.17 -8.82 -8.42
N HIS A 35 -25.26 -8.64 -9.73
CA HIS A 35 -25.68 -9.72 -10.63
C HIS A 35 -24.49 -10.61 -11.00
N ALA A 36 -24.73 -11.92 -11.12
CA ALA A 36 -23.68 -12.86 -11.52
C ALA A 36 -23.16 -12.57 -12.94
N ASP A 37 -24.02 -12.05 -13.82
CA ASP A 37 -23.67 -11.74 -15.21
C ASP A 37 -22.71 -10.53 -15.33
N ASP A 38 -22.67 -9.66 -14.31
CA ASP A 38 -21.74 -8.53 -14.22
C ASP A 38 -20.34 -8.96 -13.75
N VAL A 39 -20.17 -10.24 -13.36
CA VAL A 39 -18.88 -10.78 -12.92
C VAL A 39 -18.01 -11.09 -14.14
N ILE A 40 -17.19 -10.12 -14.51
CA ILE A 40 -16.11 -10.34 -15.47
C ILE A 40 -15.04 -11.17 -14.77
N VAL A 41 -14.99 -12.47 -15.07
CA VAL A 41 -13.86 -13.32 -14.69
C VAL A 41 -12.70 -12.94 -15.61
N PRO A 42 -11.59 -12.37 -15.09
CA PRO A 42 -10.44 -12.12 -15.92
C PRO A 42 -9.96 -13.47 -16.45
N ALA A 43 -9.87 -13.62 -17.77
CA ALA A 43 -9.05 -14.68 -18.33
C ALA A 43 -7.67 -14.51 -17.69
N ALA A 44 -7.10 -15.60 -17.15
CA ALA A 44 -5.78 -15.56 -16.55
C ALA A 44 -4.84 -14.92 -17.58
N ALA A 45 -4.46 -13.66 -17.31
CA ALA A 45 -3.53 -12.97 -18.17
C ALA A 45 -2.26 -13.83 -18.16
N PRO A 46 -1.66 -14.14 -19.33
CA PRO A 46 -0.33 -14.69 -19.31
C PRO A 46 0.49 -13.74 -18.45
N VAL A 47 1.11 -14.30 -17.41
CA VAL A 47 2.02 -13.54 -16.56
C VAL A 47 3.14 -13.14 -17.50
N VAL A 48 3.04 -11.95 -18.09
CA VAL A 48 4.16 -11.33 -18.76
C VAL A 48 5.10 -11.03 -17.61
N ALA A 49 6.01 -11.95 -17.35
CA ALA A 49 7.22 -11.62 -16.65
C ALA A 49 7.86 -10.56 -17.55
N SER A 50 7.59 -9.29 -17.25
CA SER A 50 8.43 -8.21 -17.72
C SER A 50 9.78 -8.55 -17.12
N GLU A 51 10.63 -9.22 -17.90
CA GLU A 51 12.03 -9.29 -17.57
C GLU A 51 12.46 -7.84 -17.37
N PRO A 52 13.10 -7.50 -16.24
CA PRO A 52 13.56 -6.15 -16.02
C PRO A 52 14.45 -5.81 -17.21
N SER A 53 13.96 -4.96 -18.11
CA SER A 53 14.79 -4.49 -19.20
C SER A 53 15.97 -3.79 -18.56
N ASP A 54 17.19 -4.08 -19.01
CA ASP A 54 18.41 -3.40 -18.54
C ASP A 54 18.34 -1.87 -18.71
N ASP A 55 17.37 -1.38 -19.49
CA ASP A 55 17.08 0.04 -19.74
C ASP A 55 16.02 0.66 -18.78
N SER A 56 15.66 -0.03 -17.69
CA SER A 56 14.75 0.56 -16.69
C SER A 56 15.39 1.79 -16.04
N PRO A 57 14.72 2.96 -16.03
CA PRO A 57 15.27 4.18 -15.42
C PRO A 57 15.47 4.05 -13.89
N LEU A 58 14.94 2.98 -13.29
CA LEU A 58 15.02 2.71 -11.87
C LEU A 58 16.20 1.80 -11.49
N GLN A 59 16.92 1.22 -12.46
CA GLN A 59 18.11 0.43 -12.21
C GLN A 59 19.15 1.22 -11.41
N LYS A 60 19.57 0.69 -10.26
CA LYS A 60 20.52 1.29 -9.31
C LYS A 60 20.08 2.65 -8.74
N CYS A 61 18.81 3.03 -8.92
CA CYS A 61 18.25 4.23 -8.33
C CYS A 61 18.21 4.08 -6.81
N ARG A 62 18.69 5.08 -6.07
CA ARG A 62 18.67 5.09 -4.61
C ARG A 62 17.36 5.69 -4.13
N VAL A 63 16.51 4.87 -3.55
CA VAL A 63 15.16 5.23 -3.11
C VAL A 63 15.09 5.15 -1.59
N TRP A 64 14.54 6.19 -0.97
CA TRP A 64 14.18 6.16 0.44
C TRP A 64 12.67 6.00 0.57
N SER A 65 12.23 5.05 1.38
CA SER A 65 10.82 4.87 1.74
C SER A 65 10.66 5.17 3.21
N ILE A 66 9.79 6.13 3.53
CA ILE A 66 9.51 6.58 4.89
C ILE A 66 8.05 6.26 5.19
N ASP A 67 7.81 5.32 6.09
CA ASP A 67 6.49 4.79 6.42
C ASP A 67 6.54 4.15 7.82
N ASP A 68 5.55 4.41 8.67
CA ASP A 68 5.48 3.90 10.04
C ASP A 68 4.92 2.47 10.14
N ASP A 69 4.33 1.95 9.06
CA ASP A 69 3.83 0.57 8.98
C ASP A 69 4.94 -0.38 8.43
N PRO A 70 5.41 -1.33 9.25
CA PRO A 70 6.46 -2.27 8.83
C PRO A 70 6.02 -3.21 7.70
N HIS A 71 4.72 -3.49 7.54
CA HIS A 71 4.20 -4.30 6.45
C HIS A 71 4.26 -3.55 5.12
N VAL A 72 3.91 -2.26 5.12
CA VAL A 72 3.99 -1.41 3.93
C VAL A 72 5.46 -1.22 3.54
N CYS A 73 6.33 -0.92 4.50
CA CYS A 73 7.78 -0.85 4.31
C CYS A 73 8.35 -2.12 3.63
N ALA A 74 8.00 -3.31 4.12
CA ALA A 74 8.48 -4.57 3.57
C ALA A 74 7.98 -4.81 2.13
N ALA A 75 6.70 -4.50 1.87
CA ALA A 75 6.12 -4.66 0.54
C ALA A 75 6.74 -3.68 -0.47
N THR A 76 6.88 -2.40 -0.11
CA THR A 76 7.46 -1.35 -0.94
C THR A 76 8.92 -1.66 -1.25
N ARG A 77 9.70 -2.11 -0.27
CA ARG A 77 11.08 -2.57 -0.47
C ARG A 77 11.17 -3.70 -1.49
N ALA A 78 10.38 -4.76 -1.30
CA ALA A 78 10.42 -5.92 -2.19
C ALA A 78 10.06 -5.56 -3.64
N LEU A 79 9.13 -4.63 -3.84
CA LEU A 79 8.75 -4.16 -5.17
C LEU A 79 9.88 -3.37 -5.85
N LEU A 80 10.47 -2.41 -5.13
CA LEU A 80 11.51 -1.54 -5.65
C LEU A 80 12.83 -2.29 -5.90
N GLU A 81 13.23 -3.19 -5.00
CA GLU A 81 14.42 -4.05 -5.19
C GLU A 81 14.24 -4.96 -6.41
N ARG A 82 13.03 -5.48 -6.65
CA ARG A 82 12.70 -6.24 -7.89
C ARG A 82 12.85 -5.40 -9.16
N TRP A 83 12.73 -4.08 -9.09
CA TRP A 83 12.98 -3.16 -10.20
C TRP A 83 14.44 -2.71 -10.31
N GLY A 84 15.32 -3.21 -9.43
CA GLY A 84 16.75 -2.91 -9.43
C GLY A 84 17.13 -1.68 -8.60
N CYS A 85 16.21 -1.13 -7.80
CA CYS A 85 16.51 -0.02 -6.90
C CYS A 85 17.37 -0.45 -5.70
N GLN A 86 18.12 0.49 -5.16
CA GLN A 86 18.71 0.41 -3.82
C GLN A 86 17.76 1.11 -2.85
N VAL A 87 17.16 0.34 -1.93
CA VAL A 87 16.11 0.86 -1.05
C VAL A 87 16.63 0.99 0.38
N GLU A 88 16.46 2.16 0.97
CA GLU A 88 16.63 2.38 2.40
C GLU A 88 15.27 2.72 3.02
N LEU A 89 15.02 2.17 4.20
CA LEU A 89 13.76 2.32 4.91
C LEU A 89 13.99 3.18 6.15
N ALA A 90 13.06 4.07 6.43
CA ALA A 90 12.93 4.73 7.71
C ALA A 90 11.49 4.61 8.21
N ASP A 91 11.32 4.46 9.51
CA ASP A 91 10.02 4.40 10.18
C ASP A 91 9.42 5.80 10.46
N GLY A 92 10.07 6.85 9.95
CA GLY A 92 9.63 8.23 10.11
C GLY A 92 10.74 9.25 9.81
N PRO A 93 10.44 10.55 10.00
CA PRO A 93 11.36 11.64 9.66
C PRO A 93 12.68 11.57 10.43
N GLN A 94 12.64 11.11 11.68
CA GLN A 94 13.83 11.03 12.53
C GLN A 94 14.81 9.98 12.00
N GLY A 95 14.32 8.75 11.72
CA GLY A 95 15.14 7.69 11.14
C GLY A 95 15.70 8.07 9.77
N ALA A 96 14.93 8.79 8.95
CA ALA A 96 15.41 9.29 7.67
C ALA A 96 16.56 10.30 7.82
N LEU A 97 16.49 11.19 8.81
CA LEU A 97 17.56 12.14 9.11
C LEU A 97 18.82 11.46 9.63
N GLU A 98 18.71 10.37 10.38
CA GLU A 98 19.85 9.58 10.86
C GLU A 98 20.59 8.87 9.72
N ILE A 99 19.85 8.43 8.71
CA ILE A 99 20.37 7.79 7.50
C ILE A 99 20.99 8.84 6.55
N ALA A 100 20.53 10.08 6.62
CA ALA A 100 20.95 11.15 5.74
C ALA A 100 22.40 11.61 5.98
N SER A 101 23.17 11.63 4.90
CA SER A 101 24.52 12.20 4.91
C SER A 101 24.90 12.77 3.55
N ALA A 102 25.99 13.54 3.48
CA ALA A 102 26.49 14.06 2.21
C ALA A 102 26.83 12.97 1.16
N LEU A 103 27.05 11.74 1.62
CA LEU A 103 27.34 10.57 0.77
C LEU A 103 26.11 9.67 0.59
N ASN A 104 25.05 9.90 1.35
CA ASN A 104 23.83 9.11 1.34
C ASN A 104 22.62 10.03 1.15
N VAL A 105 22.31 10.29 -0.11
CA VAL A 105 21.17 11.09 -0.55
C VAL A 105 20.30 10.26 -1.51
N PRO A 106 18.97 10.31 -1.35
CA PRO A 106 18.07 9.62 -2.26
C PRO A 106 17.97 10.36 -3.58
N GLN A 107 17.75 9.61 -4.66
CA GLN A 107 17.30 10.16 -5.94
C GLN A 107 15.76 10.25 -5.97
N LEU A 108 15.08 9.42 -5.18
CA LEU A 108 13.64 9.41 -5.01
C LEU A 108 13.28 9.19 -3.54
N LEU A 109 12.32 9.97 -3.05
CA LEU A 109 11.80 9.87 -1.68
C LEU A 109 10.30 9.54 -1.75
N LEU A 110 9.91 8.44 -1.12
CA LEU A 110 8.51 8.05 -0.92
C LEU A 110 8.14 8.33 0.54
N LEU A 111 7.05 9.07 0.74
CA LEU A 111 6.54 9.52 2.03
C LEU A 111 5.05 9.19 2.08
N ASP A 112 4.62 8.51 3.14
CA ASP A 112 3.21 8.42 3.56
C ASP A 112 2.94 9.31 4.79
#